data_AF-A0A1E3P6N0-F1
#
_entry.id   AF-A0A1E3P6N0-F1
#
_cell.length_a   1.000
_cell.length_b   1.000
_cell.length_c   1.000
_cell.angle_alpha   90.00
_cell.angle_beta   90.00
_cell.angle_gamma   90.00
#
_symmetry.space_group_name_H-M   'P 1'
#
loop_
_entity.id
_entity.type
_entity.pdbx_description
1 polymer ?
#
loop_
_entity_poly.entity_id
_entity_poly.type
_entity_poly.pdbx_seq_one_letter_code
_entity_poly.pdbx_strand_id
1 'polypeptide(L)' 'NRVIELQKLYQSSPKPLWMKHPRSKFYIYPFWALFTGVTAINLYYTGRAILGIKDPKK' A
#
# COMPACT_ATOMS: atom_id res chain seq x y z
N ASN A 1 6.14 -25.72 -14.94
CA ASN A 1 6.09 -25.72 -13.46
C ASN A 1 7.32 -24.98 -12.94
N ARG A 2 7.18 -23.85 -12.22
CA ARG A 2 8.32 -23.00 -11.74
C ARG A 2 8.49 -23.01 -10.21
N VAL A 3 7.89 -23.97 -9.53
CA VAL A 3 7.83 -23.98 -8.05
C VAL A 3 9.21 -24.05 -7.40
N ILE A 4 10.13 -24.89 -7.88
CA ILE A 4 11.47 -25.04 -7.29
C ILE A 4 12.31 -23.76 -7.46
N GLU A 5 12.19 -23.07 -8.59
CA GLU A 5 12.87 -21.78 -8.83
C GLU A 5 12.39 -20.73 -7.84
N LEU A 6 11.08 -20.64 -7.61
CA LEU A 6 10.49 -19.74 -6.64
C LEU A 6 10.89 -20.12 -5.20
N GLN A 7 10.91 -21.42 -4.85
CA GLN A 7 11.39 -21.86 -3.54
C GLN A 7 12.83 -21.39 -3.28
N LYS A 8 13.75 -21.61 -4.24
CA LYS A 8 15.13 -21.14 -4.15
C LYS A 8 15.22 -19.62 -4.02
N LEU A 9 14.47 -18.88 -4.83
CA LEU A 9 14.41 -17.41 -4.78
C LEU A 9 13.93 -16.91 -3.42
N TYR A 10 12.87 -17.50 -2.88
CA TYR A 10 12.27 -17.06 -1.62
C TYR A 10 13.09 -17.47 -0.40
N GLN A 11 13.76 -18.63 -0.44
CA GLN A 11 14.61 -19.11 0.64
C GLN A 11 15.99 -18.44 0.68
N SER A 12 16.53 -18.00 -0.46
CA SER A 12 17.86 -17.36 -0.55
C SER A 12 17.88 -15.87 -0.20
N SER A 13 16.73 -15.19 -0.19
CA SER A 13 16.68 -13.74 0.01
C SER A 13 16.37 -13.34 1.45
N PRO A 14 17.14 -12.43 2.07
CA PRO A 14 16.84 -11.86 3.39
C PRO A 14 15.74 -10.78 3.35
N LYS A 15 15.25 -10.41 2.15
CA LYS A 15 14.19 -9.41 1.99
C LYS A 15 12.91 -9.87 2.70
N PRO A 16 12.04 -8.94 3.15
CA PRO A 16 10.73 -9.31 3.66
C PRO A 16 9.89 -10.00 2.58
N LEU A 17 9.06 -10.96 2.99
CA LEU A 17 8.34 -11.89 2.10
C LEU A 17 7.63 -11.18 0.93
N TRP A 18 6.95 -10.08 1.22
CA TRP A 18 6.18 -9.27 0.25
C TRP A 18 7.02 -8.58 -0.83
N MET A 19 8.35 -8.52 -0.69
CA MET A 19 9.29 -7.86 -1.60
C MET A 19 10.25 -8.85 -2.26
N LYS A 20 10.18 -10.15 -1.92
CA LYS A 20 11.11 -11.16 -2.42
C LYS A 20 10.98 -11.38 -3.93
N HIS A 21 9.76 -11.31 -4.46
CA HIS A 21 9.55 -11.49 -5.90
C HIS A 21 10.07 -10.28 -6.70
N PRO A 22 10.76 -10.46 -7.85
CA PRO A 22 11.28 -9.37 -8.66
C PRO A 22 10.22 -8.35 -9.09
N ARG A 23 9.00 -8.84 -9.38
CA ARG A 23 7.87 -8.01 -9.78
C ARG A 23 7.08 -7.40 -8.62
N SER A 24 7.43 -7.71 -7.37
CA SER A 24 6.71 -7.20 -6.19
C SER A 24 6.62 -5.67 -6.16
N LYS A 25 7.66 -4.97 -6.62
CA LYS A 25 7.72 -3.50 -6.67
C LYS A 25 6.56 -2.89 -7.47
N PHE A 26 6.14 -3.53 -8.56
CA PHE A 26 5.04 -3.07 -9.40
C PHE A 26 3.68 -3.16 -8.72
N TYR A 27 3.56 -3.95 -7.65
CA TYR A 27 2.34 -4.06 -6.86
C TYR A 27 2.41 -3.19 -5.59
N ILE A 28 3.54 -3.26 -4.88
CA ILE A 28 3.71 -2.64 -3.56
C ILE A 28 3.73 -1.11 -3.65
N TYR A 29 4.41 -0.52 -4.64
CA TYR A 29 4.48 0.94 -4.76
C TYR A 29 3.13 1.60 -5.09
N PRO A 30 2.38 1.16 -6.12
CA PRO A 30 1.06 1.73 -6.36
C PRO A 30 0.09 1.44 -5.20
N PHE A 31 0.18 0.28 -4.54
CA PHE A 31 -0.61 0.00 -3.34
C PHE A 31 -0.38 1.06 -2.25
N TRP A 32 0.88 1.34 -1.91
CA TRP A 32 1.20 2.34 -0.88
C TRP A 32 0.81 3.76 -1.29
N ALA A 33 0.92 4.12 -2.57
CA ALA A 33 0.46 5.42 -3.05
C ALA A 33 -1.06 5.60 -2.86
N LEU A 34 -1.84 4.59 -3.23
CA LEU A 34 -3.30 4.63 -3.05
C LEU A 34 -3.70 4.58 -1.57
N PHE A 35 -3.09 3.68 -0.80
CA PHE A 35 -3.40 3.52 0.62
C PHE A 35 -3.15 4.81 1.41
N THR A 36 -2.00 5.42 1.20
CA THR A 36 -1.65 6.68 1.89
C THR A 36 -2.55 7.83 1.44
N GLY A 37 -2.84 7.95 0.15
CA GLY A 37 -3.75 8.96 -0.38
C GLY A 37 -5.15 8.88 0.22
N VAL A 38 -5.77 7.69 0.19
CA VAL A 38 -7.11 7.48 0.75
C VAL A 38 -7.13 7.71 2.27
N THR A 39 -6.11 7.23 2.98
CA THR A 39 -6.01 7.41 4.43
C THR A 39 -5.88 8.88 4.80
N ALA A 40 -5.06 9.64 4.09
CA ALA A 40 -4.88 11.08 4.32
C ALA A 40 -6.17 11.87 4.06
N ILE A 41 -6.89 11.57 2.98
CA ILE A 41 -8.18 12.19 2.66
C ILE A 41 -9.20 11.93 3.77
N ASN A 42 -9.34 10.67 4.20
CA ASN A 42 -10.26 10.30 5.27
C ASN A 42 -9.91 11.01 6.58
N LEU A 43 -8.62 11.07 6.93
CA LEU A 43 -8.17 11.74 8.14
C LEU A 43 -8.46 13.25 8.09
N TYR A 44 -8.24 13.89 6.93
CA TYR A 44 -8.55 15.30 6.72
C TYR A 44 -10.04 15.60 6.93
N TYR A 45 -10.93 14.84 6.28
CA TYR A 45 -12.37 15.03 6.43
C TYR A 45 -12.87 14.64 7.83
N THR A 46 -12.27 13.64 8.46
CA THR A 46 -12.56 13.30 9.87
C THR A 46 -12.20 14.46 10.79
N GLY A 47 -11.03 15.09 10.60
CA GLY A 47 -10.64 16.27 11.36
C GLY A 47 -11.60 17.44 11.16
N ARG A 48 -12.02 17.71 9.91
CA ARG A 48 -13.05 18.71 9.63
C ARG A 48 -14.38 18.40 10.29
N ALA A 49 -14.80 17.14 10.30
CA ALA A 49 -16.03 16.70 10.95
C ALA A 49 -15.99 16.90 12.47
N ILE A 50 -14.86 16.57 13.12
CA ILE A 50 -14.64 16.82 14.56
C ILE A 50 -14.75 18.31 14.89
N LEU A 51 -14.19 19.17 14.03
CA LEU A 51 -14.26 20.63 14.17
C LEU A 51 -15.60 21.24 13.73
N GLY A 52 -16.57 20.42 13.30
CA GLY A 52 -17.88 20.88 12.81
C GLY A 52 -17.84 21.62 11.46
N ILE A 53 -16.72 21.58 10.74
CA ILE A 53 -16.52 22.28 9.46
C ILE A 53 -17.15 21.46 8.34
N LYS A 54 -18.36 21.83 7.94
CA LYS A 54 -19.08 21.21 6.81
C LYS A 54 -18.57 21.74 5.47
N ASP A 55 -18.85 21.00 4.41
CA ASP A 55 -18.60 21.51 3.06
C ASP A 55 -19.55 22.66 2.72
N PRO A 56 -19.07 23.68 1.98
CA PRO A 56 -19.93 24.77 1.54
C PRO A 56 -21.04 24.21 0.64
N LYS A 57 -22.27 24.70 0.85
CA LYS A 57 -23.35 24.43 -0.11
C LYS A 57 -22.96 25.10 -1.43
N LYS A 58 -22.97 24.32 -2.50
CA LYS A 58 -22.76 24.79 -3.87
C LYS A 58 -23.95 25.60 -4.35
#